data_AF-A0A968MWD1-F1
#
_entry.id   AF-A0A968MWD1-F1
#
_cell.length_a   1.000
_cell.length_b   1.000
_cell.length_c   1.000
_cell.angle_alpha   90.00
_cell.angle_beta   90.00
_cell.angle_gamma   90.00
#
_symmetry.space_group_name_H-M   'P 1'
#
loop_
_entity.id
_entity.type
_entity.pdbx_description
1 polymer ?
#
loop_
_entity_poly.entity_id
_entity_poly.type
_entity_poly.pdbx_seq_one_letter_code
_entity_poly.pdbx_strand_id
1 'polypeptide(L)'
;MRDRGYIATDQTRSGKSNQNSGELDIMIRGENGIPVSIIEAFRLSSCGNYNKVISQHIFKLLNDYDTAGHQTNFIIVYSESKNFITNWENYFDYLEDLNNKEDFENSRYPLISFLDTKISRHTDIKIGVARHLREKETVTVYHIFINMYIS
;
A
#
# COMPACT_ATOMS: atom_id res chain seq x y z
N MET A 1 -13.37 14.61 9.20
CA MET A 1 -14.58 14.35 8.37
C MET A 1 -15.36 13.25 9.08
N ARG A 2 -16.56 13.55 9.60
CA ARG A 2 -17.45 12.55 10.20
C ARG A 2 -18.62 12.42 9.25
N ASP A 3 -18.64 11.35 8.46
CA ASP A 3 -19.83 11.00 7.72
C ASP A 3 -19.87 9.47 7.56
N ARG A 4 -20.97 8.85 8.03
CA ARG A 4 -21.27 7.40 7.99
C ARG A 4 -20.49 6.46 8.93
N GLY A 5 -20.34 6.80 10.21
CA GLY A 5 -19.90 5.81 11.21
C GLY A 5 -18.43 5.39 11.15
N TYR A 6 -17.62 6.05 10.31
CA TYR A 6 -16.18 5.86 10.30
C TYR A 6 -15.47 7.16 10.65
N ILE A 7 -14.38 7.04 11.42
CA ILE A 7 -13.53 8.14 11.82
C ILE A 7 -12.18 7.93 11.15
N ALA A 8 -11.84 8.82 10.20
CA ALA A 8 -10.48 8.93 9.70
C ALA A 8 -9.65 9.71 10.73
N THR A 9 -8.61 9.08 11.26
CA THR A 9 -7.66 9.71 12.17
C THR A 9 -6.27 9.66 11.55
N ASP A 10 -5.64 10.82 11.49
CA ASP A 10 -4.19 10.90 11.36
C ASP A 10 -3.57 10.50 12.72
N GLN A 11 -2.58 9.62 12.72
CA GLN A 11 -1.94 9.18 13.97
C GLN A 11 -0.58 9.85 14.15
N THR A 12 -0.56 10.95 14.92
CA THR A 12 0.66 11.42 15.57
C THR A 12 1.05 10.48 16.73
N ARG A 13 1.84 9.45 16.39
CA ARG A 13 2.84 8.72 17.18
C ARG A 13 2.62 8.60 18.71
N SER A 14 2.11 7.46 19.18
CA SER A 14 2.38 6.96 20.54
C SER A 14 3.50 5.91 20.49
N GLY A 15 4.76 6.34 20.63
CA GLY A 15 5.94 5.46 20.70
C GLY A 15 7.20 6.13 20.18
N LYS A 16 8.39 5.77 20.66
CA LYS A 16 9.66 6.54 20.57
C LYS A 16 10.14 6.92 19.15
N SER A 17 10.78 8.08 19.10
CA SER A 17 11.32 8.77 17.92
C SER A 17 12.51 8.07 17.27
N ASN A 18 12.41 7.85 15.95
CA ASN A 18 13.54 7.86 15.04
C ASN A 18 13.23 8.84 13.90
N GLN A 19 14.13 9.82 13.70
CA GLN A 19 13.94 11.05 12.93
C GLN A 19 13.76 10.90 11.41
N ASN A 20 13.53 9.71 10.86
CA ASN A 20 13.24 9.48 9.44
C ASN A 20 12.27 8.31 9.19
N SER A 21 11.57 7.82 10.23
CA SER A 21 10.61 6.73 10.11
C SER A 21 9.21 7.31 10.00
N GLY A 22 8.63 7.14 8.81
CA GLY A 22 7.48 7.90 8.30
C GLY A 22 6.25 7.94 9.19
N GLU A 23 5.51 9.02 9.01
CA GLU A 23 4.13 9.20 9.44
C GLU A 23 3.25 8.10 8.83
N LEU A 24 2.23 7.66 9.57
CA LEU A 24 1.18 6.77 9.06
C LEU A 24 0.19 7.67 8.31
N ASP A 25 -0.07 7.44 7.03
CA ASP A 25 -0.86 8.42 6.27
C ASP A 25 -2.31 8.53 6.78
N ILE A 26 -3.08 7.44 6.82
CA ILE A 26 -4.46 7.48 7.35
C ILE A 26 -4.85 6.16 8.02
N MET A 27 -5.39 6.25 9.24
CA MET A 27 -6.09 5.13 9.89
C MET A 27 -7.60 5.33 9.85
N ILE A 28 -8.31 4.34 9.33
CA ILE A 28 -9.77 4.30 9.36
C ILE A 28 -10.22 3.53 10.59
N ARG A 29 -11.07 4.15 11.41
CA ARG A 29 -11.66 3.54 12.60
C ARG A 29 -13.16 3.40 12.43
N GLY A 30 -13.71 2.28 12.90
CA GLY A 30 -15.16 2.11 13.01
C GLY A 30 -15.77 2.98 14.12
N GLU A 31 -17.09 2.91 14.28
CA GLU A 31 -17.84 3.70 15.27
C GLU A 31 -17.35 3.53 16.71
N ASN A 32 -16.87 2.33 17.04
CA ASN A 32 -16.30 1.97 18.34
C ASN A 32 -14.86 2.46 18.54
N GLY A 33 -14.29 3.18 17.58
CA GLY A 33 -12.91 3.65 17.61
C GLY A 33 -11.87 2.58 17.31
N ILE A 34 -12.27 1.34 17.03
CA ILE A 34 -11.36 0.25 16.67
C ILE A 34 -10.86 0.49 15.23
N PRO A 35 -9.55 0.40 14.97
CA PRO A 35 -9.02 0.41 13.61
C PRO A 35 -9.70 -0.67 12.75
N VAL A 36 -10.07 -0.34 11.52
CA VAL A 36 -10.70 -1.27 10.57
C VAL A 36 -9.94 -1.36 9.25
N SER A 37 -9.12 -0.36 8.95
CA SER A 37 -8.28 -0.33 7.75
C SER A 37 -7.19 0.73 7.89
N ILE A 38 -6.09 0.54 7.16
CA ILE A 38 -5.01 1.49 7.03
C ILE A 38 -4.86 1.87 5.56
N ILE A 39 -4.58 3.15 5.31
CA ILE A 39 -4.19 3.67 4.01
C ILE A 39 -2.74 4.17 4.14
N GLU A 40 -1.85 3.59 3.35
CA GLU A 40 -0.48 4.08 3.13
C GLU A 40 -0.44 4.74 1.74
N ALA A 41 0.32 5.81 1.58
CA ALA A 41 0.43 6.53 0.32
C ALA A 41 1.88 6.97 0.06
N PHE A 42 2.32 6.87 -1.19
CA PHE A 42 3.66 7.34 -1.57
C PHE A 42 3.72 7.80 -3.02
N ARG A 43 4.73 8.63 -3.32
CA ARG A 43 5.03 9.10 -4.68
C ARG A 43 5.99 8.15 -5.37
N LEU A 44 5.76 7.90 -6.65
CA LEU A 44 6.59 7.00 -7.45
C LEU A 44 6.85 7.59 -8.84
N SER A 45 8.07 8.07 -9.08
CA SER A 45 8.47 8.61 -10.38
C SER A 45 8.85 7.52 -11.39
N SER A 46 9.36 6.38 -10.91
CA SER A 46 9.66 5.20 -11.73
C SER A 46 9.65 3.92 -10.89
N CYS A 47 9.22 2.82 -11.49
CA CYS A 47 9.34 1.49 -10.95
C CYS A 47 10.43 0.70 -11.69
N GLY A 48 11.33 0.07 -10.93
CA GLY A 48 12.37 -0.82 -11.44
C GLY A 48 12.88 -1.74 -10.34
N ASN A 49 13.65 -2.77 -10.71
CA ASN A 49 14.04 -3.86 -9.80
C ASN A 49 14.81 -3.42 -8.54
N TYR A 50 15.54 -2.30 -8.61
CA TYR A 50 16.30 -1.76 -7.48
C TYR A 50 15.53 -0.73 -6.65
N ASN A 51 14.29 -0.40 -7.04
CA ASN A 51 13.47 0.54 -6.30
C ASN A 51 13.01 -0.11 -4.98
N LYS A 52 13.46 0.42 -3.85
CA LYS A 52 13.12 -0.07 -2.50
C LYS A 52 11.89 0.61 -1.90
N VAL A 53 11.39 1.70 -2.50
CA VAL A 53 10.25 2.47 -1.99
C VAL A 53 9.01 1.57 -1.88
N ILE A 54 8.72 0.80 -2.92
CA ILE A 54 7.49 0.00 -2.99
C ILE A 54 7.46 -1.06 -1.89
N SER A 55 8.48 -1.89 -1.79
CA SER A 55 8.61 -2.94 -0.78
C SER A 55 8.68 -2.37 0.64
N GLN A 56 9.40 -1.26 0.87
CA GLN A 56 9.46 -0.60 2.18
C GLN A 56 8.09 -0.12 2.66
N HIS A 57 7.29 0.53 1.80
CA HIS A 57 5.96 0.99 2.18
C HIS A 57 4.99 -0.16 2.42
N ILE A 58 5.05 -1.24 1.63
CA ILE A 58 4.23 -2.44 1.87
C ILE A 58 4.65 -3.13 3.16
N PHE A 59 5.97 -3.25 3.40
CA PHE A 59 6.50 -3.82 4.63
C PHE A 59 5.98 -3.05 5.84
N LYS A 60 6.10 -1.73 5.83
CA LYS A 60 5.63 -0.81 6.88
C LYS A 60 4.13 -0.94 7.13
N LEU A 61 3.31 -0.92 6.07
CA LEU A 61 1.87 -1.15 6.17
C LEU A 61 1.54 -2.45 6.90
N LEU A 62 2.15 -3.56 6.49
CA LEU A 62 1.79 -4.89 6.99
C LEU A 62 2.42 -5.21 8.35
N ASN A 63 3.69 -4.86 8.55
CA ASN A 63 4.49 -5.30 9.70
C ASN A 63 4.49 -4.29 10.85
N ASP A 64 4.46 -2.99 10.55
CA ASP A 64 4.59 -1.94 11.56
C ASP A 64 3.24 -1.35 11.96
N TYR A 65 2.34 -1.19 10.98
CA TYR A 65 1.09 -0.46 11.17
C TYR A 65 -0.12 -1.36 11.39
N ASP A 66 -0.30 -2.36 10.53
CA ASP A 66 -1.41 -3.31 10.66
C ASP A 66 -1.11 -4.38 11.72
N THR A 67 -0.97 -3.97 12.97
CA THR A 67 -0.76 -4.92 14.07
C THR A 67 -1.99 -5.77 14.36
N ALA A 68 -3.19 -5.32 13.97
CA ALA A 68 -4.46 -6.01 14.22
C ALA A 68 -4.88 -7.00 13.13
N GLY A 69 -4.30 -6.92 11.92
CA GLY A 69 -4.64 -7.83 10.82
C GLY A 69 -5.97 -7.52 10.18
N HIS A 70 -6.18 -6.24 9.86
CA HIS A 70 -7.39 -5.82 9.16
C HIS A 70 -7.54 -6.61 7.86
N GLN A 71 -8.75 -7.08 7.58
CA GLN A 71 -9.02 -7.87 6.38
C GLN A 71 -8.73 -7.09 5.08
N THR A 72 -8.81 -5.76 5.14
CA THR A 72 -8.61 -4.89 3.97
C THR A 72 -7.83 -3.64 4.34
N ASN A 73 -6.75 -3.39 3.60
CA ASN A 73 -5.95 -2.16 3.66
C ASN A 73 -5.77 -1.58 2.24
N PHE A 74 -5.25 -0.36 2.17
CA PHE A 74 -5.06 0.35 0.91
C PHE A 74 -3.66 0.92 0.79
N ILE A 75 -3.13 0.87 -0.42
CA ILE A 75 -1.93 1.60 -0.85
C ILE A 75 -2.34 2.53 -1.97
N ILE A 76 -2.02 3.82 -1.83
CA ILE A 76 -2.20 4.82 -2.88
C ILE A 76 -0.84 5.20 -3.44
N VAL A 77 -0.65 5.00 -4.74
CA VAL A 77 0.59 5.37 -5.42
C VAL A 77 0.33 6.56 -6.33
N TYR A 78 1.00 7.67 -6.04
CA TYR A 78 1.01 8.86 -6.88
C TYR A 78 2.11 8.71 -7.92
N SER A 79 1.76 8.20 -9.11
CA SER A 79 2.70 7.96 -10.20
C SER A 79 3.05 9.26 -10.91
N GLU A 80 4.32 9.66 -10.86
CA GLU A 80 4.83 10.88 -11.51
C GLU A 80 5.56 10.55 -12.82
N SER A 81 5.35 9.35 -13.35
CA SER A 81 5.97 8.91 -14.59
C SER A 81 5.30 9.54 -15.81
N LYS A 82 6.12 10.04 -16.74
CA LYS A 82 5.72 10.47 -18.09
C LYS A 82 4.95 9.39 -18.85
N ASN A 83 5.33 8.13 -18.66
CA ASN A 83 4.67 6.97 -19.26
C ASN A 83 4.00 6.16 -18.14
N PHE A 84 2.74 6.50 -17.89
CA PHE A 84 1.94 5.91 -16.81
C PHE A 84 1.73 4.40 -17.00
N ILE A 85 1.43 3.95 -18.23
CA ILE A 85 1.15 2.54 -18.52
C ILE A 85 2.39 1.68 -18.28
N THR A 86 3.54 2.08 -18.81
CA THR A 86 4.79 1.33 -18.58
C THR A 86 5.18 1.35 -17.09
N ASN A 87 4.92 2.44 -16.37
CA ASN A 87 5.18 2.48 -14.93
C ASN A 87 4.27 1.52 -14.15
N TRP A 88 3.01 1.37 -14.57
CA TRP A 88 2.08 0.39 -14.02
C TRP A 88 2.51 -1.05 -14.31
N GLU A 89 2.92 -1.36 -15.54
CA GLU A 89 3.43 -2.69 -15.91
C GLU A 89 4.66 -3.05 -15.07
N ASN A 90 5.62 -2.15 -14.95
CA ASN A 90 6.78 -2.35 -14.10
C ASN A 90 6.40 -2.50 -12.61
N TYR A 91 5.38 -1.77 -12.14
CA TYR A 91 4.88 -1.90 -10.77
C TYR A 91 4.23 -3.26 -10.53
N PHE A 92 3.51 -3.77 -11.52
CA PHE A 92 2.89 -5.09 -11.49
C PHE A 92 3.96 -6.18 -11.42
N ASP A 93 4.93 -6.16 -12.32
CA ASP A 93 6.05 -7.11 -12.36
C ASP A 93 6.87 -7.07 -11.06
N TYR A 94 7.07 -5.86 -10.52
CA TYR A 94 7.75 -5.68 -9.24
C TYR A 94 7.01 -6.40 -8.10
N LEU A 95 5.68 -6.30 -8.07
CA LEU A 95 4.87 -6.95 -7.04
C LEU A 95 4.79 -8.46 -7.21
N GLU A 96 4.76 -8.99 -8.43
CA GLU A 96 4.87 -10.44 -8.63
C GLU A 96 6.18 -11.01 -8.05
N ASP A 97 7.25 -10.22 -8.07
CA ASP A 97 8.55 -10.55 -7.49
C ASP A 97 8.75 -10.04 -6.04
N LEU A 98 7.68 -9.57 -5.37
CA LEU A 98 7.79 -8.89 -4.07
C LEU A 98 8.48 -9.75 -3.00
N ASN A 99 8.17 -11.06 -2.95
CA ASN A 99 8.73 -11.96 -1.94
C ASN A 99 10.26 -12.15 -2.09
N ASN A 100 10.83 -11.85 -3.25
CA ASN A 100 12.26 -11.96 -3.51
C ASN A 100 13.00 -10.62 -3.28
N LYS A 101 12.30 -9.55 -2.86
CA LYS A 101 12.94 -8.27 -2.56
C LYS A 101 13.61 -8.33 -1.19
N GLU A 102 14.88 -7.95 -1.14
CA GLU A 102 15.72 -7.95 0.08
C GLU A 102 15.05 -7.24 1.27
N ASP A 103 14.36 -6.13 1.01
CA ASP A 103 13.67 -5.32 2.00
C ASP A 103 12.22 -5.76 2.29
N PHE A 104 11.78 -6.86 1.67
CA PHE A 104 10.53 -7.55 1.98
C PHE A 104 10.76 -9.00 2.46
N GLU A 105 11.94 -9.56 2.27
CA GLU A 105 12.27 -10.96 2.59
C GLU A 105 11.94 -11.34 4.04
N ASN A 106 12.12 -10.40 4.99
CA ASN A 106 11.83 -10.59 6.41
C ASN A 106 10.37 -10.28 6.79
N SER A 107 9.50 -10.02 5.82
CA SER A 107 8.08 -9.79 6.07
C SER A 107 7.45 -11.05 6.65
N ARG A 108 6.71 -10.90 7.74
CA ARG A 108 5.93 -12.00 8.33
C ARG A 108 4.73 -12.38 7.47
N TYR A 109 4.43 -11.56 6.45
CA TYR A 109 3.20 -11.61 5.67
C TYR A 109 3.52 -11.71 4.17
N PRO A 110 3.93 -12.90 3.68
CA PRO A 110 4.34 -13.07 2.29
C PRO A 110 3.17 -12.83 1.34
N LEU A 111 3.48 -12.33 0.15
CA LEU A 111 2.53 -12.18 -0.94
C LEU A 111 2.16 -13.56 -1.49
N ILE A 112 0.86 -13.80 -1.66
CA ILE A 112 0.30 -15.01 -2.29
C ILE A 112 0.02 -14.75 -3.78
N SER A 113 -0.57 -13.59 -4.09
CA SER A 113 -0.95 -13.24 -5.46
C SER A 113 -1.14 -11.73 -5.60
N PHE A 114 -0.85 -11.21 -6.79
CA PHE A 114 -1.21 -9.86 -7.21
C PHE A 114 -2.04 -9.93 -8.49
N LEU A 115 -3.18 -9.23 -8.53
CA LEU A 115 -4.12 -9.27 -9.65
C LEU A 115 -4.48 -7.87 -10.13
N ASP A 116 -4.39 -7.62 -11.43
CA ASP A 116 -4.95 -6.41 -12.05
C ASP A 116 -6.47 -6.57 -12.15
N THR A 117 -7.21 -5.64 -11.57
CA THR A 117 -8.68 -5.64 -11.59
C THR A 117 -9.25 -5.39 -12.99
N LYS A 118 -8.45 -4.83 -13.91
CA LYS A 118 -8.84 -4.43 -15.26
C LYS A 118 -10.00 -3.43 -15.30
N ILE A 119 -10.30 -2.77 -14.17
CA ILE A 119 -11.39 -1.79 -14.02
C ILE A 119 -11.20 -0.60 -14.98
N SER A 120 -9.96 -0.35 -15.42
CA SER A 120 -9.63 0.75 -16.32
C SER A 120 -8.58 0.31 -17.34
N ARG A 121 -8.96 0.25 -18.62
CA ARG A 121 -7.98 0.17 -19.72
C ARG A 121 -7.45 1.54 -20.12
N HIS A 122 -8.30 2.57 -20.06
CA HIS A 122 -8.03 3.91 -20.59
C HIS A 122 -8.15 5.05 -19.56
N THR A 123 -8.18 4.75 -18.26
CA THR A 123 -8.22 5.82 -17.24
C THR A 123 -6.83 6.05 -16.66
N ASP A 124 -6.64 7.24 -16.11
CA ASP A 124 -5.50 7.68 -15.32
C ASP A 124 -5.39 6.99 -13.94
N ILE A 125 -6.16 5.91 -13.73
CA ILE A 125 -6.13 5.09 -12.53
C ILE A 125 -6.01 3.62 -12.93
N LYS A 126 -5.14 2.89 -12.24
CA LYS A 126 -5.04 1.42 -12.27
C LYS A 126 -5.25 0.88 -10.86
N ILE A 127 -5.88 -0.29 -10.76
CA ILE A 127 -6.16 -0.90 -9.46
C ILE A 127 -5.68 -2.34 -9.50
N GLY A 128 -4.77 -2.67 -8.59
CA GLY A 128 -4.30 -4.03 -8.33
C GLY A 128 -4.76 -4.51 -6.96
N VAL A 129 -4.85 -5.83 -6.80
CA VAL A 129 -5.24 -6.48 -5.54
C VAL A 129 -4.15 -7.45 -5.13
N ALA A 130 -3.47 -7.14 -4.04
CA ALA A 130 -2.50 -8.02 -3.39
C ALA A 130 -3.19 -8.83 -2.29
N ARG A 131 -2.85 -10.11 -2.22
CA ARG A 131 -3.29 -11.02 -1.14
C ARG A 131 -2.06 -11.48 -0.38
N HIS A 132 -2.03 -11.24 0.93
CA HIS A 132 -0.94 -11.63 1.82
C HIS A 132 -1.41 -12.71 2.79
N LEU A 133 -0.53 -13.66 3.10
CA LEU A 133 -0.79 -14.68 4.11
C LEU A 133 -0.51 -14.12 5.50
N ARG A 134 -1.48 -14.23 6.41
CA ARG A 134 -1.34 -13.84 7.82
C ARG A 134 -2.01 -14.88 8.71
N GLU A 135 -1.23 -15.61 9.49
CA GLU A 135 -1.73 -16.58 10.47
C GLU A 135 -2.80 -17.54 9.89
N LYS A 136 -2.56 -18.06 8.68
CA LYS A 136 -3.45 -18.94 7.88
C LYS A 136 -4.65 -18.25 7.22
N GLU A 137 -4.89 -16.98 7.51
CA GLU A 137 -5.89 -16.16 6.85
C GLU A 137 -5.25 -15.30 5.74
N THR A 138 -6.10 -14.75 4.87
CA THR A 138 -5.65 -13.85 3.80
C THR A 138 -6.04 -12.41 4.13
N VAL A 139 -5.07 -11.51 4.10
CA VAL A 139 -5.30 -10.06 4.13
C VAL A 139 -5.27 -9.53 2.69
N THR A 140 -6.21 -8.65 2.38
CA THR A 140 -6.28 -8.00 1.06
C THR A 140 -5.73 -6.58 1.14
N VAL A 141 -4.84 -6.23 0.22
CA VAL A 141 -4.35 -4.86 0.03
C VAL A 141 -4.75 -4.39 -1.36
N TYR A 142 -5.50 -3.30 -1.45
CA TYR A 142 -5.83 -2.66 -2.70
C TYR A 142 -4.75 -1.62 -3.05
N HIS A 143 -4.16 -1.74 -4.23
CA HIS A 143 -3.18 -0.80 -4.75
C HIS A 143 -3.87 0.11 -5.75
N ILE A 144 -4.07 1.37 -5.40
CA ILE A 144 -4.68 2.41 -6.23
C ILE A 144 -3.55 3.24 -6.83
N PHE A 145 -3.28 3.04 -8.11
CA PHE A 145 -2.18 3.65 -8.83
C PHE A 145 -2.70 4.80 -9.69
N ILE A 146 -2.34 6.03 -9.36
CA ILE A 146 -2.95 7.27 -9.90
C ILE A 146 -1.90 8.02 -10.73
N ASN A 147 -2.26 8.41 -11.96
CA ASN A 147 -1.43 9.26 -12.79
C ASN A 147 -1.43 10.70 -12.23
N MET A 148 -0.25 11.15 -11.79
CA MET A 148 0.00 12.47 -11.22
C MET A 148 1.11 13.20 -11.97
N TYR A 149 1.45 12.76 -13.19
CA TYR A 149 2.41 13.47 -14.02
C TYR A 149 1.85 14.82 -14.47
N ILE A 150 2.57 15.90 -14.17
CA ILE A 150 2.27 17.26 -14.62
C ILE A 150 3.36 17.68 -15.61
N SER A 151 2.94 18.17 -16.78
CA SER A 151 3.81 18.60 -17.89
C SER A 151 4.54 19.91 -17.62
#